data_AF-A0A1W6YSB8-F1
#
_entry.id   AF-A0A1W6YSB8-F1
#
_cell.length_a   1.000
_cell.length_b   1.000
_cell.length_c   1.000
_cell.angle_alpha   90.00
_cell.angle_beta   90.00
_cell.angle_gamma   90.00
#
_symmetry.space_group_name_H-M   'P 1'
#
loop_
_entity.id
_entity.type
_entity.pdbx_description
1 polymer ?
#
loop_
_entity_poly.entity_id
_entity_poly.type
_entity_poly.pdbx_seq_one_letter_code
_entity_poly.pdbx_strand_id
1 'polypeptide(L)'
;MEKNLPPARAARRQPSRISEARSRVGLPQADFAELLGVSVRTLQDWEQGRRNPSGAAKTLLQVAMLHPETLRDLPRWHADESGLPPA
;
A
#
# COMPACT_ATOMS: atom_id res chain seq x y z
N MET A 1 -34.19 -2.72 31.68
CA MET A 1 -33.12 -3.61 31.18
C MET A 1 -32.78 -3.19 29.77
N GLU A 2 -31.82 -2.27 29.64
CA GLU A 2 -31.33 -1.79 28.34
C GLU A 2 -30.54 -2.91 27.66
N LYS A 3 -31.07 -3.38 26.53
CA LYS A 3 -30.46 -4.39 25.69
C LYS A 3 -29.28 -3.76 24.94
N ASN A 4 -28.08 -3.86 25.52
CA ASN A 4 -26.83 -3.57 24.80
C ASN A 4 -26.71 -4.53 23.60
N LEU A 5 -27.09 -4.07 22.41
CA LEU A 5 -26.77 -4.76 21.16
C LEU A 5 -25.27 -4.61 20.90
N PRO A 6 -24.51 -5.69 20.65
CA PRO A 6 -23.14 -5.57 20.18
C PRO A 6 -23.12 -4.84 18.83
N PRO A 7 -22.10 -4.00 18.55
CA PRO A 7 -22.01 -3.29 17.29
C PRO A 7 -22.04 -4.28 16.12
N ALA A 8 -22.84 -3.93 15.11
CA ALA A 8 -23.02 -4.71 13.90
C ALA A 8 -21.66 -5.14 13.33
N ARG A 9 -21.53 -6.45 13.06
CA ARG A 9 -20.37 -7.10 12.44
C ARG A 9 -19.71 -6.14 11.44
N ALA A 10 -18.44 -5.82 11.66
CA ALA A 10 -17.62 -5.11 10.69
C ALA A 10 -17.81 -5.81 9.33
N ALA A 11 -18.58 -5.18 8.44
CA ALA A 11 -18.77 -5.69 7.10
C ALA A 11 -17.37 -5.92 6.54
N ARG A 12 -17.07 -7.15 6.12
CA ARG A 12 -15.80 -7.47 5.45
C ARG A 12 -15.74 -6.57 4.23
N ARG A 13 -15.07 -5.41 4.35
CA ARG A 13 -14.88 -4.52 3.21
C ARG A 13 -14.10 -5.32 2.20
N GLN A 14 -14.60 -5.39 0.98
CA GLN A 14 -13.84 -5.99 -0.10
C GLN A 14 -12.52 -5.21 -0.23
N PRO A 15 -11.38 -5.91 -0.35
CA PRO A 15 -10.10 -5.24 -0.50
C PRO A 15 -10.14 -4.39 -1.78
N SER A 16 -9.70 -3.14 -1.69
CA SER A 16 -9.54 -2.31 -2.88
C SER A 16 -8.46 -2.90 -3.78
N ARG A 17 -8.49 -2.60 -5.09
CA ARG A 17 -7.42 -3.00 -6.02
C ARG A 17 -6.03 -2.57 -5.55
N ILE A 18 -5.95 -1.48 -4.79
CA ILE A 18 -4.71 -0.97 -4.20
C ILE A 18 -4.25 -1.88 -3.04
N SER A 19 -5.19 -2.34 -2.21
CA SER A 19 -4.91 -3.33 -1.17
C SER A 19 -4.49 -4.68 -1.78
N GLU A 20 -5.09 -5.06 -2.90
CA GLU A 20 -4.71 -6.26 -3.65
C GLU A 20 -3.29 -6.13 -4.21
N ALA A 21 -2.96 -5.01 -4.85
CA ALA A 21 -1.62 -4.71 -5.36
C ALA A 21 -0.55 -4.86 -4.26
N ARG A 22 -0.77 -4.25 -3.08
CA ARG A 22 0.13 -4.41 -1.94
C ARG A 22 0.26 -5.86 -1.49
N SER A 23 -0.87 -6.57 -1.41
CA SER A 23 -0.91 -7.96 -0.96
C SER A 23 -0.15 -8.89 -1.91
N ARG A 24 -0.17 -8.62 -3.22
CA ARG A 24 0.61 -9.37 -4.23
C ARG A 24 2.11 -9.15 -4.07
N VAL A 25 2.53 -7.92 -3.82
CA VAL A 25 3.94 -7.61 -3.53
C VAL A 25 4.38 -8.26 -2.21
N GLY A 26 3.46 -8.39 -1.25
CA GLY A 26 3.70 -9.08 0.02
C GLY A 26 4.39 -8.21 1.07
N LEU A 27 4.32 -6.89 0.93
CA LEU A 27 4.92 -5.94 1.85
C LEU A 27 3.91 -5.42 2.90
N PRO A 28 4.38 -5.12 4.13
CA PRO A 28 3.64 -4.33 5.09
C PRO A 28 3.23 -2.97 4.51
N GLN A 29 2.19 -2.36 5.08
CA GLN A 29 1.67 -1.07 4.59
C GLN A 29 2.71 0.07 4.65
N ALA A 30 3.58 0.07 5.67
CA ALA A 30 4.65 1.05 5.81
C ALA A 30 5.67 0.93 4.67
N ASP A 31 6.18 -0.27 4.43
CA ASP A 31 7.16 -0.57 3.39
C ASP A 31 6.61 -0.30 1.99
N PHE A 32 5.35 -0.65 1.74
CA PHE A 32 4.73 -0.38 0.45
C PHE A 32 4.51 1.12 0.22
N ALA A 33 4.20 1.88 1.27
CA ALA A 33 4.07 3.34 1.18
C ALA A 33 5.42 3.99 0.89
N GLU A 34 6.48 3.56 1.58
CA GLU A 34 7.86 3.99 1.35
C GLU A 34 8.29 3.72 -0.10
N LEU A 35 8.07 2.50 -0.59
CA LEU A 35 8.37 2.10 -1.97
C LEU A 35 7.65 2.99 -3.00
N LEU A 36 6.40 3.36 -2.73
CA LEU A 36 5.63 4.26 -3.59
C LEU A 36 5.97 5.74 -3.41
N GLY A 37 6.87 6.08 -2.48
CA GLY A 37 7.27 7.46 -2.19
C GLY A 37 6.15 8.29 -1.55
N VAL A 38 5.26 7.66 -0.77
CA VAL A 38 4.12 8.33 -0.11
C VAL A 38 4.05 7.99 1.37
N SER A 39 3.34 8.81 2.14
CA SER A 39 3.07 8.48 3.55
C SER A 39 2.09 7.30 3.67
N VAL A 40 2.19 6.55 4.76
CA VAL A 40 1.22 5.49 5.12
C VAL A 40 -0.21 6.03 5.12
N ARG A 41 -0.39 7.26 5.62
CA ARG A 41 -1.68 7.95 5.65
C ARG A 41 -2.26 8.15 4.25
N THR A 42 -1.42 8.53 3.28
CA THR A 42 -1.82 8.67 1.87
C THR A 42 -2.20 7.31 1.27
N LEU A 43 -1.41 6.26 1.51
CA LEU A 43 -1.74 4.91 1.05
C LEU A 43 -3.08 4.42 1.64
N GLN A 44 -3.33 4.68 2.94
CA GLN A 44 -4.61 4.36 3.58
C GLN A 44 -5.79 5.12 2.98
N ASP A 45 -5.63 6.39 2.61
CA ASP A 45 -6.67 7.15 1.91
C ASP A 45 -7.00 6.54 0.56
N TRP A 46 -6.00 6.04 -0.16
CA TRP A 46 -6.20 5.35 -1.43
C TRP A 46 -6.87 3.99 -1.24
N GLU A 47 -6.38 3.17 -0.31
CA GLU A 47 -6.94 1.84 -0.05
C GLU A 47 -8.40 1.90 0.42
N GLN A 48 -8.79 2.98 1.09
CA GLN A 48 -10.15 3.22 1.58
C GLN A 48 -11.02 4.04 0.60
N GLY A 49 -10.48 4.43 -0.55
CA GLY A 49 -11.21 5.16 -1.60
C GLY A 49 -11.52 6.62 -1.26
N ARG A 50 -10.86 7.21 -0.26
CA ARG A 50 -11.02 8.64 0.10
C ARG A 50 -10.27 9.58 -0.84
N ARG A 51 -9.19 9.10 -1.46
CA ARG A 51 -8.40 9.83 -2.45
C ARG A 51 -7.97 8.90 -3.58
N ASN A 52 -7.61 9.48 -4.70
CA ASN A 52 -7.07 8.74 -5.84
C ASN A 52 -5.54 8.88 -5.93
N PRO A 53 -4.84 7.82 -6.36
CA PRO A 53 -3.42 7.89 -6.68
C PRO A 53 -3.14 8.79 -7.89
N SER A 54 -1.94 9.37 -7.93
CA SER A 54 -1.42 10.10 -9.10
C SER A 54 -1.25 9.17 -10.32
N GLY A 55 -1.03 9.74 -11.51
CA GLY A 55 -0.78 8.94 -12.72
C GLY A 55 0.42 8.00 -12.59
N ALA A 56 1.52 8.49 -12.04
CA ALA A 56 2.71 7.68 -11.77
C ALA A 56 2.42 6.56 -10.76
N ALA A 57 1.73 6.88 -9.66
CA ALA A 57 1.35 5.89 -8.65
C ALA A 57 0.42 4.81 -9.23
N LYS A 58 -0.54 5.16 -10.11
CA LYS A 58 -1.38 4.17 -10.82
C LYS A 58 -0.55 3.20 -11.66
N THR A 59 0.48 3.72 -12.34
CA THR A 59 1.40 2.90 -13.14
C THR A 59 2.15 1.90 -12.25
N LEU A 60 2.71 2.37 -11.11
CA LEU A 60 3.37 1.50 -10.14
C LEU A 60 2.41 0.46 -9.53
N LEU A 61 1.17 0.84 -9.22
CA LEU A 61 0.15 -0.09 -8.74
C LEU A 61 -0.21 -1.15 -9.80
N GLN A 62 -0.16 -0.81 -11.08
CA GLN A 62 -0.34 -1.78 -12.16
C GLN A 62 0.86 -2.72 -12.29
N VAL A 63 2.09 -2.21 -12.14
CA VAL A 63 3.30 -3.05 -12.05
C VAL A 63 3.19 -3.99 -10.85
N ALA A 64 2.78 -3.50 -9.68
CA ALA A 64 2.56 -4.32 -8.48
C ALA A 64 1.56 -5.48 -8.72
N MET A 65 0.59 -5.28 -9.61
CA MET A 65 -0.41 -6.28 -9.95
C MET A 65 0.09 -7.34 -10.93
N LEU A 66 0.89 -6.91 -11.92
CA LEU A 66 1.36 -7.74 -13.04
C LEU A 66 2.71 -8.41 -12.78
N HIS A 67 3.62 -7.69 -12.12
CA HIS A 67 5.01 -8.06 -11.85
C HIS A 67 5.40 -7.69 -10.40
N PRO A 68 4.74 -8.29 -9.38
CA PRO A 68 4.98 -7.97 -7.98
C PRO A 68 6.43 -8.15 -7.52
N GLU A 69 7.14 -9.12 -8.10
CA GLU A 69 8.56 -9.38 -7.89
C GLU A 69 9.44 -8.18 -8.26
N THR A 70 9.10 -7.46 -9.34
CA THR A 70 9.87 -6.28 -9.77
C THR A 70 9.89 -5.21 -8.67
N LEU A 71 8.79 -5.02 -7.95
CA LEU A 71 8.75 -4.04 -6.86
C LEU A 71 9.37 -4.59 -5.57
N ARG A 72 9.20 -5.89 -5.28
CA ARG A 72 9.79 -6.52 -4.10
C ARG A 72 11.32 -6.43 -4.11
N ASP A 73 11.91 -6.56 -5.29
CA ASP A 73 13.36 -6.61 -5.47
C ASP A 73 13.98 -5.22 -5.67
N LEU A 74 13.18 -4.14 -5.67
CA LEU A 74 13.72 -2.79 -5.74
C LEU A 74 14.57 -2.51 -4.48
N PRO A 75 15.79 -2.00 -4.64
CA PRO A 75 16.55 -1.52 -3.51
C PRO A 75 15.76 -0.37 -2.87
N ARG A 76 15.68 -0.38 -1.53
CA ARG A 76 15.15 0.78 -0.83
C ARG A 76 16.13 1.92 -1.05
N TRP A 77 15.67 2.96 -1.73
CA TRP A 77 16.42 4.21 -1.81
C TRP A 77 16.42 4.82 -0.41
N HIS A 78 17.48 4.56 0.34
CA HIS A 78 17.76 5.27 1.57
C HIS A 78 18.28 6.65 1.18
N ALA A 79 17.57 7.70 1.59
CA ALA A 79 17.98 9.09 1.38
C ALA A 79 19.14 9.51 2.31
N ASP A 80 20.08 8.61 2.61
CA ASP A 80 21.40 9.03 3.03
C ASP A 80 22.18 9.40 1.76
N GLU A 81 23.02 10.42 1.83
CA GLU A 81 23.60 11.10 0.67
C GLU A 81 24.62 10.25 -0.14
N SER A 82 24.72 8.95 0.10
CA SER A 82 25.75 8.11 -0.51
C SER A 82 25.31 7.37 -1.79
N GLY A 83 24.00 7.20 -2.03
CA GLY A 83 23.44 6.69 -3.29
C GLY A 83 23.96 5.31 -3.76
N LEU A 84 24.70 4.57 -2.92
CA LEU A 84 25.30 3.28 -3.25
C LEU A 84 24.57 2.17 -2.47
N PRO A 85 24.17 1.06 -3.11
CA PRO A 85 23.62 -0.08 -2.36
C PRO A 85 24.68 -0.67 -1.42
N PRO A 86 24.31 -1.17 -0.23
CA PRO A 86 25.25 -1.86 0.65
C PRO A 86 25.82 -3.10 -0.05
N ALA A 87 27.12 -3.34 0.17
CA ALA A 87 27.90 -4.43 -0.40
C ALA A 87 27.43 -5.83 0.04
#